data_AF-A0A352CID6-F1
#
_entry.id   AF-A0A352CID6-F1
#
_cell.length_a   1.000
_cell.length_b   1.000
_cell.length_c   1.000
_cell.angle_alpha   90.00
_cell.angle_beta   90.00
_cell.angle_gamma   90.00
#
_symmetry.space_group_name_H-M   'P 1'
#
loop_
_entity.id
_entity.type
_entity.pdbx_description
1 polymer ?
#
loop_
_entity_poly.entity_id
_entity_poly.type
_entity_poly.pdbx_seq_one_letter_code
_entity_poly.pdbx_strand_id
1 'polypeptide(L)'
;RPLSFGRFIVIDHPNGLSTLYAHLNDFAPAIEQYVTQRQYEQESWAVELRFTPEQFPVRQGQLIAFSGNTGGSAGPHLHFEIIDTKSSTRLNPLLFGFPLQDRVAPVIRSLVFYDRSRSMSNQRPQSIPLR
;
A
#
# COMPACT_ATOMS: atom_id res chain seq x y z
N ARG A 1 5.65 1.94 11.91
CA ARG A 1 4.20 1.72 12.15
C ARG A 1 3.79 0.31 11.69
N PRO A 2 4.16 -0.74 12.43
CA PRO A 2 4.03 -2.12 11.94
C PRO A 2 2.58 -2.62 11.78
N LEU A 3 1.62 -2.03 12.51
CA LEU A 3 0.22 -2.46 12.50
C LEU A 3 -0.59 -1.96 11.28
N SER A 4 -0.07 -1.03 10.48
CA SER A 4 -0.79 -0.47 9.32
C SER A 4 -0.43 -1.24 8.05
N PHE A 5 0.58 -0.78 7.31
CA PHE A 5 0.98 -1.41 6.05
C PHE A 5 1.69 -2.76 6.19
N GLY A 6 2.03 -3.18 7.41
CA GLY A 6 2.86 -4.37 7.61
C GLY A 6 4.24 -4.16 7.03
N ARG A 7 4.70 -5.11 6.23
CA ARG A 7 5.92 -4.98 5.43
C ARG A 7 5.59 -4.22 4.14
N PHE A 8 6.37 -3.19 3.83
CA PHE A 8 6.15 -2.36 2.65
C PHE A 8 7.46 -1.86 2.05
N ILE A 9 7.42 -1.55 0.75
CA ILE A 9 8.50 -0.88 0.01
C ILE A 9 7.94 0.40 -0.58
N VAL A 10 8.70 1.50 -0.49
CA VAL A 10 8.48 2.72 -1.27
C VAL A 10 9.66 2.88 -2.23
N ILE A 11 9.36 3.15 -3.49
CA ILE A 11 10.34 3.41 -4.55
C ILE A 11 10.11 4.81 -5.07
N ASP A 12 11.12 5.66 -5.00
CA ASP A 12 11.13 6.98 -5.62
C ASP A 12 11.60 6.85 -7.07
N HIS A 13 10.89 7.48 -7.99
CA HIS A 13 11.16 7.42 -9.43
C HIS A 13 11.73 8.76 -9.93
N PRO A 14 12.55 8.76 -11.00
CA PRO A 14 13.15 10.00 -11.53
C PRO A 14 12.14 11.03 -12.05
N ASN A 15 10.90 10.63 -12.32
CA ASN A 15 9.83 11.51 -12.79
C ASN A 15 9.12 12.28 -11.67
N GLY A 16 9.61 12.19 -10.42
CA GLY A 16 9.02 12.87 -9.26
C GLY A 16 7.79 12.18 -8.67
N LEU A 17 7.55 10.93 -9.06
CA LEU A 17 6.56 10.06 -8.43
C LEU A 17 7.23 9.02 -7.54
N SER A 18 6.52 8.56 -6.53
CA SER A 18 6.89 7.40 -5.74
C SER A 18 5.80 6.33 -5.85
N THR A 19 6.16 5.06 -5.73
CA THR A 19 5.21 3.95 -5.64
C THR A 19 5.37 3.21 -4.33
N LEU A 20 4.26 2.91 -3.66
CA LEU A 20 4.22 2.14 -2.42
C LEU A 20 3.58 0.78 -2.65
N TYR A 21 4.19 -0.28 -2.11
CA TYR A 21 3.72 -1.65 -2.14
C TYR A 21 3.66 -2.17 -0.71
N ALA A 22 2.49 -2.57 -0.22
CA ALA A 22 2.28 -2.94 1.18
C ALA A 22 1.56 -4.28 1.37
N HIS A 23 1.44 -4.70 2.64
CA HIS A 23 0.96 -6.02 3.08
C HIS A 23 1.84 -7.17 2.61
N LEU A 24 3.11 -6.91 2.29
CA LEU A 24 4.02 -7.88 1.70
C LEU A 24 4.34 -9.01 2.69
N ASN A 25 4.53 -10.24 2.20
CA ASN A 25 5.03 -11.33 3.03
C ASN A 25 6.55 -11.29 3.11
N ASP A 26 7.19 -11.22 1.94
CA ASP A 26 8.64 -11.27 1.77
C ASP A 26 9.08 -10.25 0.72
N PHE A 27 10.31 -9.75 0.85
CA PHE A 27 10.97 -8.97 -0.18
C PHE A 27 11.71 -9.89 -1.16
N ALA A 28 12.18 -9.33 -2.28
CA ALA A 28 13.10 -10.05 -3.15
C ALA A 28 14.36 -10.49 -2.38
N PRO A 29 14.99 -11.64 -2.71
CA PRO A 29 15.99 -12.27 -1.85
C PRO A 29 17.13 -11.35 -1.38
N ALA A 30 17.66 -10.50 -2.27
CA ALA A 30 18.73 -9.55 -1.92
C ALA A 30 18.29 -8.49 -0.90
N ILE A 31 17.05 -8.01 -1.02
CA ILE A 31 16.47 -7.02 -0.09
C ILE A 31 16.15 -7.72 1.24
N GLU A 32 15.57 -8.92 1.19
CA GLU A 32 15.20 -9.70 2.38
C GLU A 32 16.41 -10.01 3.26
N GLN A 33 17.51 -10.46 2.64
CA GLN A 33 18.76 -10.76 3.34
C GLN A 33 19.30 -9.52 4.06
N TYR A 34 19.30 -8.36 3.39
CA TYR A 34 19.76 -7.11 3.99
C TYR A 34 18.84 -6.66 5.13
N VAL A 35 17.51 -6.69 4.93
CA VAL A 35 16.54 -6.32 5.97
C VAL A 35 16.73 -7.21 7.20
N THR A 36 16.85 -8.52 7.01
CA THR A 36 17.04 -9.49 8.09
C THR A 36 18.31 -9.21 8.86
N GLN A 37 19.44 -8.96 8.17
CA GLN A 37 20.68 -8.56 8.82
C GLN A 37 20.49 -7.30 9.67
N ARG A 38 19.85 -6.27 9.15
CA ARG A 38 19.60 -5.01 9.87
C ARG A 38 18.66 -5.18 11.06
N GLN A 39 17.71 -6.12 11.00
CA GLN A 39 16.82 -6.46 12.11
C GLN A 39 17.59 -7.14 13.25
N TYR A 40 18.49 -8.09 12.92
CA TYR A 40 19.36 -8.74 13.92
C TYR A 40 20.34 -7.75 14.55
N GLU A 41 20.99 -6.89 13.75
CA GLU A 41 21.91 -5.86 14.26
C GLU A 41 21.23 -4.85 15.19
N GLN A 42 19.95 -4.56 14.98
CA GLN A 42 19.16 -3.64 15.80
C GLN A 42 18.36 -4.35 16.91
N GLU A 43 18.43 -5.68 16.98
CA GLU A 43 17.63 -6.51 17.88
C GLU A 43 16.13 -6.18 17.83
N SER A 44 15.64 -5.80 16.64
CA SER A 44 14.26 -5.35 16.43
C SER A 44 13.70 -5.85 15.11
N TRP A 45 12.50 -6.44 15.17
CA TRP A 45 11.73 -6.80 13.98
C TRP A 45 11.17 -5.57 13.25
N ALA A 46 10.83 -4.51 14.00
CA ALA A 46 10.30 -3.29 13.42
C ALA A 46 11.45 -2.34 13.07
N VAL A 47 11.81 -2.32 11.78
CA VAL A 47 12.83 -1.42 11.23
C VAL A 47 12.25 -0.58 10.11
N GLU A 48 12.72 0.66 9.98
CA GLU A 48 12.47 1.53 8.83
C GLU A 48 13.83 1.86 8.20
N LEU A 49 14.05 1.34 7.00
CA LEU A 49 15.33 1.43 6.30
C LEU A 49 15.19 2.36 5.10
N ARG A 50 16.21 3.19 4.88
CA ARG A 50 16.37 4.00 3.67
C ARG A 50 17.59 3.52 2.92
N PHE A 51 17.49 3.46 1.61
CA PHE A 51 18.55 2.99 0.72
C PHE A 51 19.02 4.13 -0.16
N THR A 52 20.28 4.07 -0.61
CA THR A 52 20.71 4.92 -1.72
C THR A 52 20.23 4.33 -3.05
N PRO A 53 20.08 5.13 -4.11
CA PRO A 53 19.65 4.63 -5.43
C PRO A 53 20.54 3.50 -5.99
N GLU A 54 21.81 3.46 -5.59
CA GLU A 54 22.82 2.51 -6.06
C GLU A 54 22.81 1.19 -5.27
N GLN A 55 22.22 1.17 -4.07
CA GLN A 55 22.26 0.00 -3.20
C GLN A 55 21.33 -1.11 -3.69
N PHE A 56 20.11 -0.74 -4.10
CA PHE A 56 19.14 -1.65 -4.69
C PHE A 56 18.51 -1.01 -5.92
N PRO A 57 19.26 -0.91 -7.04
CA PRO A 57 18.71 -0.36 -8.26
C PRO A 57 17.58 -1.26 -8.76
N VAL A 58 16.47 -0.62 -9.14
CA VAL A 58 15.28 -1.31 -9.65
C VAL A 58 14.97 -0.86 -11.07
N ARG A 59 14.33 -1.75 -11.83
CA ARG A 59 13.87 -1.48 -13.19
C ARG A 59 12.40 -1.87 -13.30
N GLN A 60 11.69 -1.28 -14.26
CA GLN A 60 10.31 -1.67 -14.52
C GLN A 60 10.22 -3.18 -14.81
N GLY A 61 9.27 -3.86 -14.15
CA GLY A 61 9.07 -5.31 -14.28
C GLY A 61 9.98 -6.18 -13.40
N GLN A 62 10.91 -5.59 -12.64
CA GLN A 62 11.74 -6.34 -11.71
C GLN A 62 10.94 -6.80 -10.49
N LEU A 63 11.19 -8.04 -10.05
CA LEU A 63 10.66 -8.55 -8.79
C LEU A 63 11.30 -7.81 -7.61
N ILE A 64 10.46 -7.18 -6.78
CA ILE A 64 10.89 -6.47 -5.57
C ILE A 64 10.35 -7.11 -4.28
N ALA A 65 9.23 -7.83 -4.35
CA ALA A 65 8.56 -8.44 -3.21
C ALA A 65 7.44 -9.40 -3.63
N PHE A 66 6.92 -10.14 -2.66
CA PHE A 66 5.75 -11.01 -2.78
C PHE A 66 4.56 -10.43 -2.01
N SER A 67 3.39 -10.37 -2.65
CA SER A 67 2.14 -9.96 -1.99
C SER A 67 1.83 -10.85 -0.79
N GLY A 68 1.12 -10.32 0.19
CA GLY A 68 0.93 -11.04 1.43
C GLY A 68 -0.29 -10.58 2.22
N ASN A 69 -0.19 -10.77 3.54
CA ASN A 69 -1.24 -10.38 4.49
C ASN A 69 -0.67 -9.78 5.78
N THR A 70 0.48 -9.11 5.71
CA THR A 70 1.09 -8.51 6.90
C THR A 70 0.45 -7.17 7.27
N GLY A 71 0.51 -6.81 8.56
CA GLY A 71 -0.07 -5.57 9.07
C GLY A 71 -1.59 -5.64 9.23
N GLY A 72 -2.25 -4.50 9.06
CA GLY A 72 -3.70 -4.34 9.22
C GLY A 72 -4.48 -4.73 7.96
N SER A 73 -4.35 -5.99 7.55
CA SER A 73 -5.03 -6.54 6.37
C SER A 73 -6.08 -7.58 6.76
N ALA A 74 -7.25 -7.51 6.13
CA ALA A 74 -8.35 -8.47 6.35
C ALA A 74 -8.17 -9.79 5.59
N GLY A 75 -7.34 -9.82 4.55
CA GLY A 75 -7.05 -11.00 3.75
C GLY A 75 -5.95 -10.73 2.71
N PRO A 76 -5.34 -11.77 2.11
CA PRO A 76 -4.17 -11.61 1.26
C PRO A 76 -4.44 -10.73 0.04
N HIS A 77 -3.73 -9.60 -0.05
CA HIS A 77 -3.82 -8.67 -1.19
C HIS A 77 -2.56 -7.78 -1.26
N LEU A 78 -2.44 -7.03 -2.36
CA LEU A 78 -1.44 -5.98 -2.49
C LEU A 78 -2.13 -4.62 -2.31
N HIS A 79 -1.66 -3.83 -1.35
CA HIS A 79 -1.98 -2.41 -1.30
C HIS A 79 -0.94 -1.64 -2.12
N PHE A 80 -1.41 -0.88 -3.11
CA PHE A 80 -0.57 -0.16 -4.07
C PHE A 80 -0.96 1.32 -4.12
N GLU A 81 0.04 2.21 -4.03
CA GLU A 81 -0.17 3.66 -4.20
C GLU A 81 0.79 4.24 -5.23
N ILE A 82 0.34 5.28 -5.94
CA ILE A 82 1.18 6.24 -6.65
C ILE A 82 1.12 7.55 -5.88
N ILE A 83 2.28 8.15 -5.62
CA ILE A 83 2.44 9.29 -4.73
C ILE A 83 3.24 10.37 -5.48
N ASP A 84 2.82 11.63 -5.42
CA ASP A 84 3.67 12.75 -5.81
C ASP A 84 4.77 12.94 -4.75
N THR A 85 6.04 12.73 -5.11
CA THR A 85 7.15 12.67 -4.14
C THR A 85 7.33 13.99 -3.39
N LYS A 86 7.11 15.13 -4.06
CA LYS A 86 7.33 16.46 -3.48
C LYS A 86 6.26 16.85 -2.46
N SER A 87 4.99 16.61 -2.80
CA SER A 87 3.84 17.00 -2.00
C SER A 87 3.36 15.89 -1.06
N SER A 88 3.83 14.65 -1.24
CA SER A 88 3.32 13.45 -0.56
C SER A 88 1.83 13.18 -0.82
N THR A 89 1.28 13.73 -1.91
CA THR A 89 -0.12 13.54 -2.31
C THR A 89 -0.31 12.16 -2.93
N ARG A 90 -1.33 11.41 -2.50
CA ARG A 90 -1.70 10.13 -3.12
C ARG A 90 -2.52 10.40 -4.36
N LEU A 91 -2.11 9.80 -5.48
CA LEU A 91 -2.73 9.97 -6.78
C LEU A 91 -3.54 8.72 -7.14
N ASN A 92 -4.62 8.89 -7.90
CA ASN A 92 -5.41 7.76 -8.39
C ASN A 92 -4.55 6.93 -9.37
N PRO A 93 -4.22 5.67 -9.07
CA PRO A 93 -3.37 4.86 -9.93
C PRO A 93 -3.93 4.66 -11.33
N LEU A 94 -5.26 4.63 -11.49
CA LEU A 94 -5.91 4.42 -12.79
C LEU A 94 -5.60 5.50 -13.83
N LEU A 95 -5.09 6.66 -13.40
CA LEU A 95 -4.65 7.74 -14.29
C LEU A 95 -3.29 7.45 -14.97
N PHE A 96 -2.59 6.37 -14.57
CA PHE A 96 -1.22 6.07 -14.99
C PHE A 96 -1.13 4.89 -15.97
N GLY A 97 -2.10 4.78 -16.88
CA GLY A 97 -2.03 3.83 -18.00
C GLY A 97 -2.37 2.38 -17.66
N PHE A 98 -3.14 2.15 -16.58
CA PHE A 98 -3.67 0.81 -16.33
C PHE A 98 -4.73 0.45 -17.39
N PRO A 99 -4.67 -0.74 -18.00
CA PRO A 99 -5.62 -1.17 -19.03
C PRO A 99 -6.96 -1.61 -18.44
N LEU A 100 -7.44 -0.93 -17.39
CA LEU A 100 -8.72 -1.19 -16.74
C LEU A 100 -9.73 -0.20 -17.28
N GLN A 101 -10.48 -0.63 -18.30
CA GLN A 101 -11.60 0.15 -18.80
C GLN A 101 -12.81 -0.08 -17.91
N ASP A 102 -13.23 0.95 -17.19
CA ASP A 102 -14.48 0.91 -16.45
C ASP A 102 -15.67 0.97 -17.42
N ARG A 103 -16.23 -0.20 -17.72
CA ARG A 103 -17.38 -0.37 -18.62
C ARG A 103 -18.63 -0.87 -17.88
N VAL A 104 -18.54 -1.05 -16.56
CA VAL A 104 -19.62 -1.63 -15.78
C VAL A 104 -20.30 -0.50 -15.05
N ALA A 105 -21.51 -0.15 -15.50
CA ALA A 105 -22.30 0.87 -14.81
C ALA A 105 -22.47 0.49 -13.32
N PRO A 106 -22.27 1.44 -12.39
CA PRO A 106 -22.43 1.14 -10.98
C PRO A 106 -23.88 0.76 -10.69
N VAL A 107 -24.08 -0.31 -9.90
CA VAL A 107 -25.41 -0.67 -9.39
C VAL A 107 -25.53 -0.12 -7.97
N ILE A 108 -26.40 0.86 -7.77
CA ILE A 108 -26.66 1.40 -6.44
C ILE A 108 -27.54 0.42 -5.66
N ARG A 109 -26.94 -0.30 -4.70
CA ARG A 109 -27.65 -1.33 -3.90
C ARG A 109 -28.32 -0.80 -2.64
N SER A 110 -27.76 0.25 -2.04
CA SER A 110 -28.27 0.81 -0.78
C SER A 110 -27.71 2.20 -0.54
N LEU A 111 -28.48 3.04 0.14
CA LEU A 111 -27.99 4.27 0.75
C LEU A 111 -27.59 3.99 2.19
N VAL A 112 -26.43 4.49 2.61
CA VAL A 112 -25.88 4.28 3.94
C VAL A 112 -25.58 5.65 4.55
N PHE A 113 -26.23 5.95 5.67
CA PHE A 113 -26.10 7.22 6.39
C PHE A 113 -25.29 7.03 7.67
N TYR A 114 -24.38 7.97 7.91
CA TYR A 114 -23.61 8.08 9.15
C TYR A 114 -23.95 9.39 9.84
N ASP A 115 -24.11 9.34 11.16
CA ASP A 115 -24.21 10.54 11.98
C ASP A 115 -22.83 11.20 12.05
N ARG A 116 -22.72 12.39 11.43
CA ARG A 116 -21.48 13.17 11.36
C ARG A 116 -21.10 13.80 12.69
N SER A 117 -21.96 13.77 13.71
CA SER A 117 -21.64 14.21 15.07
C SER A 117 -20.82 13.17 15.86
N ARG A 118 -20.67 11.95 15.34
CA ARG A 118 -19.94 10.84 15.97
C ARG A 118 -18.85 10.29 15.07
N SER A 119 -17.83 9.67 15.66
CA SER A 119 -16.82 8.92 14.88
C SER A 119 -17.47 7.77 14.12
N MET A 120 -17.08 7.54 12.87
CA MET A 120 -17.56 6.41 12.05
C MET A 120 -17.16 5.05 12.64
N SER A 121 -16.06 5.00 13.39
CA SER A 121 -15.59 3.77 14.05
C SER A 121 -16.46 3.33 15.24
N ASN A 122 -17.24 4.24 15.83
CA ASN A 122 -17.99 4.01 17.07
C ASN A 122 -19.51 4.05 16.87
N GLN A 123 -19.98 3.91 15.64
CA GLN A 123 -21.40 3.92 15.31
C GLN A 123 -21.74 2.83 14.32
N ARG A 124 -23.02 2.43 14.31
CA ARG A 124 -23.56 1.59 13.25
C ARG A 124 -24.29 2.50 12.26
N PRO A 125 -24.00 2.39 10.95
CA PRO A 125 -24.71 3.20 9.97
C PRO A 125 -26.18 2.77 9.86
N GLN A 126 -27.02 3.71 9.44
CA GLN A 126 -28.38 3.41 8.98
C GLN A 126 -28.35 3.09 7.49
N SER A 127 -28.78 1.89 7.12
CA SER A 127 -28.83 1.46 5.71
C SER A 127 -30.27 1.39 5.22
N ILE A 128 -30.51 2.01 4.06
CA ILE A 128 -31.76 1.93 3.32
C ILE A 128 -31.46 1.14 2.04
N PRO A 129 -31.96 -0.10 1.90
CA PRO A 129 -31.78 -0.87 0.67
C PRO A 129 -32.52 -0.18 -0.48
N LEU A 130 -31.88 -0.12 -1.64
CA LEU A 130 -32.49 0.33 -2.89
C LEU A 130 -32.81 -0.92 -3.71
N ARG A 131 -34.07 -1.07 -4.10
CA ARG A 131 -34.53 -2.18 -4.96
C ARG A 131 -34.06 -1.98 -6.39
#